data_AF-A0A376AFB7-F1
#
_entry.id   AF-A0A376AFB7-F1
#
_cell.length_a   1.000
_cell.length_b   1.000
_cell.length_c   1.000
_cell.angle_alpha   90.00
_cell.angle_beta   90.00
_cell.angle_gamma   90.00
#
_symmetry.space_group_name_H-M   'P 1'
#
loop_
_entity.id
_entity.type
_entity.pdbx_description
1 polymer ?
#
loop_
_entity_poly.entity_id
_entity_poly.type
_entity_poly.pdbx_seq_one_letter_code
_entity_poly.pdbx_strand_id
1 'polypeptide(L)'
;MRLASQPEVVADTREMRRYSSAIVRQNLEIRKVRYDMRRLRCEGAIVEYRSDGTSQCGELSAALTRMEANKRALAVKRDALRFDGAGNNPARARLLAALEANGCNAVQPDAAQAPALPPGTISRPADPTQATGQTEGAGRFRTFAGHGSLRTLCVRTCDGAFFPISSNTSPLNFRRDAEICQQMCPDTETELYYHSMRTAESADMVSAETGQPYRMLPTAFSYLNRPTGEKPSCGCDLPGYYRKMQTQGAQNKSPGSDKAVVEIGKSASARAAADGPAAQASTAMPQDRPYDPKSAAVRKVGPTFLPTTAGSIDLRNPALPGPQPLQQ
;
A
#
# COMPACT_ATOMS: atom_id res chain seq x y z
N MET A 1 36.35 18.65 3.03
CA MET A 1 36.48 17.54 2.06
C MET A 1 35.54 17.79 0.89
N ARG A 2 36.06 17.87 -0.34
CA ARG A 2 35.27 18.08 -1.57
C ARG A 2 34.64 16.74 -2.01
N LEU A 3 33.44 16.42 -1.51
CA LEU A 3 32.62 15.34 -2.07
C LEU A 3 31.78 15.79 -3.28
N ALA A 4 31.65 17.09 -3.52
CA ALA A 4 30.80 17.66 -4.57
C ALA A 4 31.37 17.55 -6.01
N SER A 5 32.55 16.95 -6.20
CA SER A 5 33.23 16.89 -7.50
C SER A 5 33.59 15.47 -7.95
N GLN A 6 32.93 14.44 -7.42
CA GLN A 6 33.13 13.09 -7.95
C GLN A 6 32.29 12.91 -9.22
N PRO A 7 32.88 12.43 -10.33
CA PRO A 7 32.13 12.13 -11.53
C PRO A 7 31.13 11.02 -11.21
N GLU A 8 29.85 11.30 -11.42
CA GLU A 8 28.80 10.29 -11.41
C GLU A 8 29.13 9.26 -12.49
N VAL A 9 29.52 8.06 -12.06
CA VAL A 9 29.74 6.95 -13.00
C VAL A 9 28.36 6.49 -13.46
N VAL A 10 27.88 7.11 -14.54
CA VAL A 10 26.65 6.71 -15.20
C VAL A 10 26.85 5.30 -15.73
N ALA A 11 26.28 4.33 -15.02
CA ALA A 11 26.27 2.92 -15.38
C ALA A 11 25.35 2.64 -16.58
N ASP A 12 25.48 3.41 -17.68
CA ASP A 12 24.68 3.23 -18.90
C ASP A 12 25.53 2.69 -20.06
N THR A 13 26.01 1.46 -19.89
CA THR A 13 26.79 0.77 -20.93
C THR A 13 25.88 0.39 -22.12
N ARG A 14 26.45 0.34 -23.34
CA ARG A 14 25.73 -0.07 -24.56
C ARG A 14 25.09 -1.46 -24.41
N GLU A 15 25.75 -2.36 -23.70
CA GLU A 15 25.24 -3.70 -23.42
C GLU A 15 24.05 -3.67 -22.45
N MET A 16 24.09 -2.83 -21.42
CA MET A 16 22.96 -2.66 -20.49
C MET A 16 21.71 -2.14 -21.22
N ARG A 17 21.87 -1.20 -22.16
CA ARG A 17 20.77 -0.72 -23.01
C ARG A 17 20.22 -1.82 -23.91
N ARG A 18 21.08 -2.66 -24.48
CA ARG A 18 20.67 -3.82 -25.29
C ARG A 18 19.81 -4.77 -24.47
N TYR A 19 20.24 -5.18 -23.27
CA TYR A 19 19.46 -6.07 -22.41
C TYR A 19 18.16 -5.41 -21.93
N SER A 20 18.19 -4.13 -21.58
CA SER A 20 17.00 -3.38 -21.17
C SER A 20 15.95 -3.32 -22.30
N SER A 21 16.38 -3.06 -23.54
CA SER A 21 15.49 -3.09 -24.71
C SER A 21 14.90 -4.48 -24.99
N ALA A 22 15.69 -5.54 -24.80
CA ALA A 22 15.23 -6.92 -24.97
C ALA A 22 14.16 -7.30 -23.92
N ILE A 23 14.33 -6.86 -22.66
CA ILE A 23 13.33 -7.05 -21.61
C ILE A 23 12.01 -6.36 -21.96
N VAL A 24 12.06 -5.15 -22.52
CA VAL A 24 10.87 -4.42 -22.96
C VAL A 24 10.13 -5.18 -24.07
N ARG A 25 10.86 -5.68 -25.07
CA ARG A 25 10.29 -6.53 -26.14
C ARG A 25 9.63 -7.79 -25.55
N GLN A 26 10.32 -8.46 -24.63
CA GLN A 26 9.79 -9.66 -23.98
C GLN A 26 8.49 -9.38 -23.19
N ASN A 27 8.38 -8.22 -22.53
CA ASN A 27 7.17 -7.81 -21.84
C ASN A 27 5.99 -7.54 -22.78
N LEU A 28 6.23 -7.08 -24.00
CA LEU A 28 5.18 -6.90 -25.01
C LEU A 28 4.65 -8.25 -25.48
N GLU A 29 5.55 -9.18 -25.80
CA GLU A 29 5.17 -10.51 -26.25
C GLU A 29 4.43 -11.30 -25.14
N ILE A 30 4.87 -11.21 -23.88
CA ILE A 30 4.16 -11.83 -22.75
C ILE A 30 2.73 -11.27 -22.64
N ARG A 31 2.55 -9.95 -22.83
CA ARG A 31 1.22 -9.33 -22.81
C ARG A 31 0.33 -9.85 -23.93
N LYS A 32 0.89 -10.04 -25.13
CA LYS A 32 0.19 -10.60 -26.29
C LYS A 32 -0.29 -12.03 -26.01
N VAL A 33 0.61 -12.91 -25.56
CA VAL A 33 0.25 -14.30 -25.22
C VAL A 33 -0.81 -14.36 -24.12
N ARG A 34 -0.68 -13.54 -23.06
CA ARG A 34 -1.70 -13.48 -22.00
C ARG A 34 -3.04 -12.97 -22.50
N TYR A 35 -3.05 -12.05 -23.46
CA TYR A 35 -4.28 -11.59 -24.10
C TYR A 35 -4.93 -12.70 -24.94
N ASP A 36 -4.13 -13.42 -25.73
CA ASP A 36 -4.62 -14.55 -26.55
C ASP A 36 -5.18 -15.68 -25.67
N MET A 37 -4.54 -15.98 -24.53
CA MET A 37 -5.05 -16.95 -23.55
C MET A 37 -6.43 -16.56 -22.99
N ARG A 38 -6.66 -15.28 -22.68
CA ARG A 38 -7.98 -14.80 -22.22
C ARG A 38 -9.01 -14.86 -23.33
N ARG A 39 -8.64 -14.49 -24.56
CA ARG A 39 -9.52 -14.51 -25.74
C ARG A 39 -9.97 -15.94 -26.05
N LEU A 40 -9.08 -16.91 -25.93
CA LEU A 40 -9.36 -18.34 -26.15
C LEU A 40 -9.96 -19.03 -24.91
N ARG A 41 -10.29 -18.27 -23.85
CA ARG A 41 -10.87 -18.78 -22.59
C ARG A 41 -10.08 -19.94 -21.97
N CYS A 42 -8.75 -19.89 -22.07
CA CYS A 42 -7.85 -20.87 -21.48
C CYS A 42 -7.90 -20.93 -19.94
N GLU A 43 -8.68 -20.06 -19.29
CA GLU A 43 -8.86 -19.95 -17.84
C GLU A 43 -10.10 -20.72 -17.33
N GLY A 44 -10.91 -21.33 -18.23
CA GLY A 44 -12.11 -22.09 -17.87
C GLY A 44 -11.91 -23.61 -17.86
N ALA A 45 -12.73 -24.33 -17.08
CA ALA A 45 -12.72 -25.80 -17.00
C ALA A 45 -13.16 -26.52 -18.29
N ILE A 46 -13.55 -25.78 -19.33
CA ILE A 46 -13.96 -26.29 -20.64
C ILE A 46 -12.79 -26.08 -21.60
N VAL A 47 -11.92 -27.08 -21.69
CA VAL A 47 -10.88 -27.14 -22.71
C VAL A 47 -11.54 -27.73 -23.96
N GLU A 48 -11.76 -26.92 -25.00
CA GLU A 48 -12.13 -27.44 -26.30
C GLU A 48 -10.94 -28.22 -26.86
N TYR A 49 -10.99 -29.54 -26.72
CA TYR A 49 -10.04 -30.44 -27.34
C TYR A 49 -10.31 -30.48 -28.84
N ARG A 50 -9.34 -29.99 -29.63
CA ARG A 50 -9.32 -30.18 -31.07
C ARG A 50 -8.92 -31.63 -31.38
N SER A 51 -9.33 -32.14 -32.54
CA SER A 51 -9.19 -33.54 -32.95
C SER A 51 -7.76 -34.05 -33.13
N ASP A 52 -6.75 -33.19 -32.97
CA ASP A 52 -5.31 -33.49 -33.02
C ASP A 52 -4.67 -33.71 -31.63
N GLY A 53 -5.45 -33.62 -30.55
CA GLY A 53 -4.98 -33.90 -29.19
C GLY A 53 -4.09 -32.81 -28.56
N THR A 54 -3.83 -31.70 -29.26
CA THR A 54 -3.14 -30.53 -28.70
C THR A 54 -4.15 -29.42 -28.40
N SER A 55 -4.14 -28.91 -27.16
CA SER A 55 -4.94 -27.73 -26.83
C SER A 55 -4.10 -26.48 -27.15
N GLN A 56 -4.68 -25.54 -27.90
CA GLN A 56 -4.04 -24.24 -28.19
C GLN A 56 -3.59 -23.54 -26.88
N CYS A 57 -4.33 -23.77 -25.79
CA CYS A 57 -3.99 -23.31 -24.45
C CYS A 57 -2.73 -23.96 -23.86
N GLY A 58 -2.48 -25.24 -24.12
CA GLY A 58 -1.27 -25.94 -23.70
C GLY A 58 -0.02 -25.36 -24.35
N GLU A 59 -0.06 -25.08 -25.65
CA GLU A 59 1.07 -24.48 -26.36
C GLU A 59 1.33 -23.04 -25.90
N LEU A 60 0.28 -22.23 -25.72
CA LEU A 60 0.38 -20.86 -25.25
C LEU A 60 0.90 -20.77 -23.80
N SER A 61 0.47 -21.66 -22.92
CA SER A 61 0.97 -21.71 -21.54
C SER A 61 2.44 -22.15 -21.45
N ALA A 62 2.85 -23.12 -22.27
CA ALA A 62 4.25 -23.51 -22.40
C ALA A 62 5.10 -22.36 -22.98
N ALA A 63 4.59 -21.67 -24.00
CA ALA A 63 5.24 -20.48 -24.55
C ALA A 63 5.40 -19.37 -23.51
N LEU A 64 4.35 -19.07 -22.75
CA LEU A 64 4.38 -18.08 -21.67
C LEU A 64 5.47 -18.40 -20.64
N THR A 65 5.56 -19.66 -20.22
CA THR A 65 6.58 -20.10 -19.25
C THR A 65 8.00 -19.90 -19.78
N ARG A 66 8.26 -20.27 -21.04
CA ARG A 66 9.56 -20.04 -21.71
C ARG A 66 9.89 -18.56 -21.81
N MET A 67 8.90 -17.73 -22.13
CA MET A 67 9.04 -16.28 -22.28
C MET A 67 9.35 -15.59 -20.95
N GLU A 68 8.71 -16.03 -19.86
CA GLU A 68 9.01 -15.55 -18.51
C GLU A 68 10.42 -15.96 -18.05
N ALA A 69 10.84 -17.20 -18.34
CA ALA A 69 12.21 -17.64 -18.07
C ALA A 69 13.24 -16.83 -18.86
N ASN A 70 13.00 -16.57 -20.15
CA ASN A 70 13.88 -15.73 -20.97
C ASN A 70 13.99 -14.31 -20.42
N LYS A 71 12.86 -13.69 -20.04
CA LYS A 71 12.84 -12.38 -19.37
C LYS A 71 13.71 -12.36 -18.11
N ARG A 72 13.58 -13.38 -17.25
CA ARG A 72 14.39 -13.49 -16.02
C ARG A 72 15.88 -13.58 -16.34
N ALA A 73 16.26 -14.39 -17.32
CA ALA A 73 17.65 -14.51 -17.76
C ALA A 73 18.22 -13.18 -18.29
N LEU A 74 17.44 -12.42 -19.07
CA LEU A 74 17.84 -11.09 -19.55
C LEU A 74 18.02 -10.08 -18.40
N ALA A 75 17.16 -10.14 -17.38
CA ALA A 75 17.26 -9.28 -16.20
C ALA A 75 18.53 -9.58 -15.40
N VAL A 76 18.83 -10.86 -15.14
CA VAL A 76 20.06 -11.28 -14.46
C VAL A 76 21.30 -10.79 -15.20
N LYS A 77 21.35 -10.93 -16.54
CA LYS A 77 22.49 -10.44 -17.35
C LYS A 77 22.66 -8.93 -17.26
N ARG A 78 21.58 -8.16 -17.35
CA ARG A 78 21.61 -6.70 -17.18
C ARG A 78 22.14 -6.31 -15.79
N ASP A 79 21.68 -7.00 -14.76
CA ASP A 79 22.03 -6.68 -13.39
C ASP A 79 23.47 -7.08 -13.08
N ALA A 80 23.98 -8.20 -13.62
CA ALA A 80 25.41 -8.54 -13.55
C ALA A 80 26.30 -7.41 -14.09
N LEU A 81 25.95 -6.82 -15.25
CA LEU A 81 26.66 -5.68 -15.81
C LEU A 81 26.59 -4.40 -14.96
N ARG A 82 25.58 -4.26 -14.10
CA ARG A 82 25.53 -3.16 -13.12
C ARG A 82 26.52 -3.38 -11.98
N PHE A 83 26.70 -4.62 -11.55
CA PHE A 83 27.60 -4.95 -10.45
C PHE A 83 29.08 -4.97 -10.86
N ASP A 84 29.41 -5.40 -12.08
CA ASP A 84 30.78 -5.35 -12.61
C ASP A 84 31.31 -3.90 -12.72
N GLY A 85 30.42 -2.94 -13.01
CA GLY A 85 30.76 -1.51 -12.98
C GLY A 85 30.81 -0.90 -11.58
N ALA A 86 30.05 -1.44 -10.61
CA ALA A 86 29.98 -0.93 -9.24
C ALA A 86 31.14 -1.42 -8.35
N GLY A 87 31.64 -2.65 -8.59
CA GLY A 87 32.79 -3.22 -7.87
C GLY A 87 34.11 -2.50 -8.22
N ASN A 88 34.25 -2.05 -9.46
CA ASN A 88 35.42 -1.30 -9.94
C ASN A 88 35.28 0.22 -9.79
N ASN A 89 34.28 0.71 -9.06
CA ASN A 89 34.10 2.14 -8.87
C ASN A 89 35.17 2.67 -7.89
N PRO A 90 36.14 3.50 -8.35
CA PRO A 90 37.22 3.98 -7.49
C PRO A 90 36.70 4.84 -6.33
N ALA A 91 35.52 5.46 -6.47
CA ALA A 91 34.86 6.17 -5.38
C ALA A 91 34.38 5.22 -4.28
N ARG A 92 33.76 4.10 -4.65
CA ARG A 92 33.30 3.08 -3.69
C ARG A 92 34.49 2.45 -2.96
N ALA A 93 35.57 2.12 -3.68
CA ALA A 93 36.79 1.58 -3.08
C ALA A 93 37.40 2.56 -2.05
N ARG A 94 37.48 3.85 -2.37
CA ARG A 94 37.95 4.89 -1.44
C ARG A 94 37.06 5.03 -0.21
N LEU A 95 35.74 4.97 -0.38
CA LEU A 95 34.78 5.05 0.74
C LEU A 95 34.88 3.83 1.66
N LEU A 96 35.00 2.62 1.08
CA LEU A 96 35.18 1.38 1.87
C LEU A 96 36.51 1.40 2.64
N ALA A 97 37.61 1.83 2.01
CA ALA A 97 38.90 1.99 2.68
C ALA A 97 38.83 3.04 3.81
N ALA A 98 38.09 4.13 3.62
CA ALA A 98 37.89 5.13 4.67
C ALA A 98 37.05 4.58 5.85
N LEU A 99 36.01 3.78 5.58
CA LEU A 99 35.21 3.13 6.61
C LEU A 99 36.02 2.12 7.42
N GLU A 100 36.88 1.36 6.75
CA GLU A 100 37.80 0.41 7.38
C GLU A 100 38.86 1.10 8.23
N ALA A 101 39.49 2.16 7.71
CA ALA A 101 40.48 2.96 8.46
C ALA A 101 39.89 3.63 9.72
N ASN A 102 38.59 3.91 9.73
CA ASN A 102 37.89 4.46 10.89
C ASN A 102 37.23 3.38 11.77
N GLY A 103 37.48 2.09 11.50
CA GLY A 103 36.96 0.98 12.31
C GLY A 103 35.44 0.82 12.30
N CYS A 104 34.73 1.49 11.38
CA CYS A 104 33.26 1.48 11.33
C CYS A 104 32.66 0.14 10.87
N ASN A 105 33.50 -0.78 10.39
CA ASN A 105 33.11 -2.11 9.91
C ASN A 105 33.51 -3.25 10.89
N ALA A 106 34.04 -2.93 12.08
CA ALA A 106 34.35 -3.96 13.07
C ALA A 106 33.05 -4.58 13.59
N VAL A 107 32.85 -5.87 13.31
CA VAL A 107 31.81 -6.68 13.96
C VAL A 107 32.12 -6.65 15.46
N GLN A 108 31.21 -6.07 16.23
CA GLN A 108 31.30 -6.02 17.69
C GLN A 108 31.42 -7.46 18.20
N PRO A 109 32.52 -7.87 18.86
CA PRO A 109 32.62 -9.21 19.41
C PRO A 109 31.53 -9.34 20.48
N ASP A 110 30.77 -10.44 20.39
CA ASP A 110 29.70 -10.77 21.31
C ASP A 110 30.15 -10.57 22.76
N ALA A 111 29.33 -9.86 23.53
CA ALA A 111 29.57 -9.55 24.93
C ALA A 111 29.84 -10.83 25.73
N ALA A 112 31.11 -11.11 25.99
CA ALA A 112 31.56 -12.15 26.89
C ALA A 112 31.14 -11.79 28.33
N GLN A 113 30.26 -12.64 28.89
CA GLN A 113 30.10 -12.96 30.31
C GLN A 113 30.16 -11.79 31.31
N ALA A 114 29.00 -11.19 31.58
CA ALA A 114 28.75 -10.53 32.86
C ALA A 114 28.36 -11.58 33.93
N PRO A 115 28.85 -11.48 35.18
CA PRO A 115 28.53 -12.42 36.25
C PRO A 115 27.04 -12.34 36.65
N ALA A 116 26.48 -13.51 36.98
CA ALA A 116 25.07 -13.72 37.26
C ALA A 116 24.53 -12.86 38.42
N LEU A 117 23.44 -12.13 38.15
CA LEU A 117 22.59 -11.49 39.16
C LEU A 117 21.48 -12.48 39.63
N PRO A 118 20.99 -12.35 40.87
CA PRO A 118 20.09 -13.32 41.53
C PRO A 118 18.70 -13.42 40.88
N PRO A 119 17.96 -14.52 41.11
CA PRO A 119 16.78 -14.88 40.32
C PRO A 119 15.56 -14.07 40.77
N GLY A 120 15.04 -13.23 39.87
CA GLY A 120 13.85 -12.45 40.19
C GLY A 120 13.43 -11.42 39.14
N THR A 121 13.57 -11.71 37.84
CA THR A 121 12.97 -10.88 36.79
C THR A 121 12.45 -11.74 35.64
N ILE A 122 11.23 -11.41 35.22
CA ILE A 122 10.38 -12.10 34.24
C ILE A 122 11.15 -12.37 32.94
N SER A 123 11.23 -13.65 32.56
CA SER A 123 11.77 -14.08 31.27
C SER A 123 10.74 -13.85 30.17
N ARG A 124 11.13 -13.06 29.16
CA ARG A 124 10.42 -12.98 27.87
C ARG A 124 10.75 -14.24 27.06
N PRO A 125 9.78 -14.95 26.45
CA PRO A 125 10.08 -16.09 25.59
C PRO A 125 10.97 -15.66 24.44
N ALA A 126 12.07 -16.39 24.25
CA ALA A 126 12.93 -16.28 23.09
C ALA A 126 12.31 -17.09 21.94
N ASP A 127 11.94 -16.41 20.85
CA ASP A 127 11.60 -17.07 19.59
C ASP A 127 12.89 -17.41 18.81
N PRO A 128 13.01 -18.62 18.25
CA PRO A 128 14.18 -19.02 17.47
C PRO A 128 13.97 -18.59 16.02
N THR A 129 14.56 -17.47 15.61
CA THR A 129 14.81 -17.24 14.18
C THR A 129 16.26 -16.82 13.96
N GLN A 130 17.02 -17.80 13.48
CA GLN A 130 18.38 -17.63 13.01
C GLN A 130 18.42 -16.60 11.87
N ALA A 131 19.42 -15.75 12.01
CA ALA A 131 20.08 -14.93 11.01
C ALA A 131 19.93 -15.39 9.55
N THR A 132 19.49 -14.47 8.70
CA THR A 132 20.19 -14.18 7.44
C THR A 132 20.31 -12.67 7.32
N GLY A 133 21.50 -12.17 7.62
CA GLY A 133 21.84 -10.77 7.48
C GLY A 133 21.76 -10.34 6.02
N GLN A 134 20.95 -9.31 5.75
CA GLN A 134 21.08 -8.50 4.55
C GLN A 134 21.15 -7.04 4.98
N THR A 135 22.39 -6.60 5.13
CA THR A 135 22.85 -5.22 5.14
C THR A 135 22.74 -4.64 3.73
N GLU A 136 21.74 -3.81 3.42
CA GLU A 136 21.83 -2.83 2.31
C GLU A 136 20.87 -1.65 2.62
N GLY A 137 21.32 -0.41 2.79
CA GLY A 137 22.23 0.31 1.91
C GLY A 137 21.39 1.06 0.87
N ALA A 138 21.10 2.33 1.16
CA ALA A 138 20.27 3.24 0.37
C ALA A 138 20.70 3.31 -1.12
N GLY A 139 19.71 3.44 -2.02
CA GLY A 139 19.94 3.85 -3.41
C GLY A 139 19.39 2.94 -4.52
N ARG A 140 18.58 1.92 -4.22
CA ARG A 140 17.92 1.12 -5.27
C ARG A 140 16.61 1.78 -5.68
N PHE A 141 16.58 2.44 -6.84
CA PHE A 141 15.33 2.74 -7.56
C PHE A 141 14.67 1.41 -7.92
N ARG A 142 13.81 0.91 -7.02
CA ARG A 142 13.12 -0.37 -7.20
C ARG A 142 12.18 -0.19 -8.38
N THR A 143 12.42 -0.94 -9.46
CA THR A 143 11.46 -1.04 -10.56
C THR A 143 10.20 -1.71 -10.01
N PHE A 144 9.20 -0.91 -9.65
CA PHE A 144 7.91 -1.36 -9.15
C PHE A 144 7.12 -2.01 -10.30
N ALA A 145 7.25 -3.33 -10.41
CA ALA A 145 6.36 -4.13 -11.21
C ALA A 145 4.95 -4.06 -10.58
N GLY A 146 4.10 -3.19 -11.12
CA GLY A 146 2.67 -3.41 -11.37
C GLY A 146 1.73 -3.87 -10.24
N HIS A 147 2.15 -3.88 -8.97
CA HIS A 147 1.30 -4.29 -7.85
C HIS A 147 1.41 -3.23 -6.77
N GLY A 148 0.27 -2.58 -6.50
CA GLY A 148 0.19 -1.49 -5.54
C GLY A 148 0.77 -1.92 -4.18
N SER A 149 1.85 -1.25 -3.80
CA SER A 149 2.49 -1.38 -2.49
C SER A 149 3.06 -0.05 -2.02
N LEU A 150 2.69 1.03 -2.72
CA LEU A 150 3.08 2.39 -2.43
C LEU A 150 1.89 3.11 -1.81
N ARG A 151 2.18 3.89 -0.78
CA ARG A 151 1.26 4.89 -0.26
C ARG A 151 1.73 6.25 -0.71
N THR A 152 0.79 7.06 -1.15
CA THR A 152 1.03 8.47 -1.49
C THR A 152 0.50 9.35 -0.38
N LEU A 153 1.28 10.37 -0.05
CA LEU A 153 0.97 11.38 0.95
C LEU A 153 1.15 12.76 0.32
N CYS A 154 0.20 13.63 0.59
CA CYS A 154 0.29 15.04 0.23
C CYS A 154 1.03 15.75 1.34
N VAL A 155 2.16 16.36 1.01
CA VAL A 155 2.96 17.14 1.94
C VAL A 155 2.76 18.59 1.60
N ARG A 156 2.54 19.40 2.62
CA ARG A 156 2.43 20.84 2.48
C ARG A 156 3.78 21.49 2.76
N THR A 157 4.27 22.33 1.85
CA THR A 157 5.65 22.83 1.89
C THR A 157 5.88 23.91 2.96
N CYS A 158 4.82 24.59 3.43
CA CYS A 158 4.92 25.68 4.41
C CYS A 158 5.07 25.23 5.88
N ASP A 159 4.59 24.03 6.25
CA ASP A 159 4.73 23.49 7.61
C ASP A 159 5.14 22.00 7.64
N GLY A 160 5.41 21.43 6.47
CA GLY A 160 5.77 20.02 6.33
C GLY A 160 4.70 19.04 6.78
N ALA A 161 3.50 19.49 7.15
CA ALA A 161 2.43 18.59 7.54
C ALA A 161 2.01 17.74 6.35
N PHE A 162 1.63 16.49 6.61
CA PHE A 162 1.24 15.58 5.55
C PHE A 162 0.01 14.75 5.90
N PHE A 163 -0.72 14.36 4.86
CA PHE A 163 -1.90 13.51 4.98
C PHE A 163 -1.97 12.50 3.82
N PRO A 164 -2.56 11.32 4.03
CA PRO A 164 -2.60 10.29 2.99
C PRO A 164 -3.57 10.65 1.85
N ILE A 165 -3.16 10.34 0.62
CA ILE A 165 -4.00 10.42 -0.58
C ILE A 165 -4.52 9.03 -0.94
N SER A 166 -3.59 8.11 -1.22
CA SER A 166 -3.91 6.73 -1.59
C SER A 166 -3.07 5.77 -0.75
N SER A 167 -3.71 4.85 -0.03
CA SER A 167 -3.03 3.84 0.79
C SER A 167 -2.40 2.71 -0.03
N ASN A 168 -2.88 2.52 -1.26
CA ASN A 168 -2.38 1.48 -2.15
C ASN A 168 -2.45 1.94 -3.61
N THR A 169 -1.32 2.35 -4.16
CA THR A 169 -1.25 2.90 -5.52
C THR A 169 0.00 2.44 -6.27
N SER A 170 0.06 2.77 -7.56
CA SER A 170 1.22 2.53 -8.42
C SER A 170 1.72 3.86 -9.00
N PRO A 171 2.99 3.94 -9.46
CA PRO A 171 3.54 5.18 -10.02
C PRO A 171 2.73 5.78 -11.18
N LEU A 172 1.94 4.96 -11.89
CA LEU A 172 1.07 5.43 -12.98
C LEU A 172 -0.02 6.40 -12.50
N ASN A 173 -0.40 6.34 -11.22
CA ASN A 173 -1.45 7.19 -10.65
C ASN A 173 -0.89 8.43 -9.93
N PHE A 174 0.43 8.61 -9.86
CA PHE A 174 1.03 9.71 -9.10
C PHE A 174 0.59 11.08 -9.61
N ARG A 175 0.40 11.25 -10.93
CA ARG A 175 -0.12 12.53 -11.47
C ARG A 175 -1.52 12.84 -10.94
N ARG A 176 -2.41 11.84 -10.95
CA ARG A 176 -3.77 11.98 -10.41
C ARG A 176 -3.74 12.25 -8.90
N ASP A 177 -2.91 11.54 -8.15
CA ASP A 177 -2.79 11.74 -6.70
C ASP A 177 -2.24 13.15 -6.37
N ALA A 178 -1.32 13.68 -7.19
CA ALA A 178 -0.81 15.05 -7.06
C ALA A 178 -1.89 16.11 -7.35
N GLU A 179 -2.71 15.90 -8.38
CA GLU A 179 -3.85 16.78 -8.68
C GLU A 179 -4.87 16.78 -7.52
N ILE A 180 -5.18 15.61 -6.95
CA ILE A 180 -6.05 15.49 -5.78
C ILE A 180 -5.46 16.23 -4.57
N CYS A 181 -4.16 16.07 -4.32
CA CYS A 181 -3.42 16.79 -3.27
C CYS A 181 -3.55 18.31 -3.43
N GLN A 182 -3.41 18.83 -4.64
CA GLN A 182 -3.54 20.27 -4.93
C GLN A 182 -5.00 20.76 -4.79
N GLN A 183 -5.98 19.96 -5.21
CA GLN A 183 -7.40 20.31 -5.06
C GLN A 183 -7.87 20.40 -3.60
N MET A 184 -7.27 19.64 -2.69
CA MET A 184 -7.53 19.74 -1.25
C MET A 184 -6.92 20.99 -0.60
N CYS A 185 -5.90 21.56 -1.24
CA CYS A 185 -5.05 22.60 -0.67
C CYS A 185 -4.86 23.75 -1.67
N PRO A 186 -5.93 24.44 -2.11
CA PRO A 186 -5.84 25.43 -3.20
C PRO A 186 -5.02 26.67 -2.84
N ASP A 187 -5.00 27.06 -1.56
CA ASP A 187 -4.33 28.28 -1.08
C ASP A 187 -2.92 28.01 -0.54
N THR A 188 -2.41 26.78 -0.69
CA THR A 188 -1.12 26.39 -0.13
C THR A 188 -0.34 25.52 -1.09
N GLU A 189 0.96 25.76 -1.20
CA GLU A 189 1.82 24.92 -2.03
C GLU A 189 1.99 23.53 -1.42
N THR A 190 1.75 22.51 -2.24
CA THR A 190 1.80 21.10 -1.86
C THR A 190 2.59 20.29 -2.87
N GLU A 191 3.18 19.21 -2.39
CA GLU A 191 3.97 18.28 -3.19
C GLU A 191 3.59 16.85 -2.81
N LEU A 192 3.55 15.96 -3.81
CA LEU A 192 3.22 14.56 -3.59
C LEU A 192 4.47 13.78 -3.18
N TYR A 193 4.40 13.09 -2.06
CA TYR A 193 5.42 12.15 -1.61
C TYR A 193 4.88 10.73 -1.61
N TYR A 194 5.76 9.75 -1.69
CA TYR A 194 5.39 8.35 -1.61
C TYR A 194 6.42 7.52 -0.83
N HIS A 195 5.95 6.43 -0.25
CA HIS A 195 6.81 5.41 0.36
C HIS A 195 6.21 4.01 0.17
N SER A 196 7.02 2.98 0.39
CA SER A 196 6.53 1.60 0.39
C SER A 196 5.82 1.29 1.71
N MET A 197 4.62 0.73 1.64
CA MET A 197 3.85 0.31 2.81
C MET A 197 4.47 -0.85 3.59
N ARG A 198 5.40 -1.59 2.97
CA ARG A 198 5.98 -2.81 3.56
C ARG A 198 7.31 -2.61 4.26
N THR A 199 8.02 -1.55 3.91
CA THR A 199 9.46 -1.43 4.20
C THR A 199 9.88 -0.05 4.67
N ALA A 200 9.01 0.96 4.55
CA ALA A 200 9.35 2.34 4.84
C ALA A 200 8.22 3.03 5.59
N GLU A 201 8.60 3.93 6.50
CA GLU A 201 7.67 4.78 7.23
C GLU A 201 7.43 6.10 6.49
N SER A 202 6.40 6.85 6.90
CA SER A 202 6.12 8.17 6.30
C SER A 202 7.26 9.18 6.50
N ALA A 203 8.14 8.98 7.48
CA ALA A 203 9.35 9.81 7.66
C ALA A 203 10.43 9.58 6.58
N ASP A 204 10.37 8.45 5.86
CA ASP A 204 11.32 8.05 4.82
C ASP A 204 10.73 8.19 3.41
N MET A 205 9.62 8.91 3.29
CA MET A 205 9.00 9.17 2.00
C MET A 205 9.86 10.08 1.12
N VAL A 206 9.71 9.92 -0.19
CA VAL A 206 10.43 10.68 -1.21
C VAL A 206 9.43 11.39 -2.12
N SER A 207 9.80 12.56 -2.62
CA SER A 207 8.99 13.30 -3.57
C SER A 207 8.77 12.50 -4.85
N ALA A 208 7.54 12.50 -5.35
CA ALA A 208 7.18 11.93 -6.64
C ALA A 208 7.73 12.76 -7.82
N GLU A 209 8.05 14.03 -7.60
CA GLU A 209 8.53 14.96 -8.62
C GLU A 209 10.06 15.08 -8.62
N THR A 210 10.65 15.40 -7.47
CA THR A 210 12.08 15.68 -7.36
C THR A 210 12.90 14.48 -6.88
N GLY A 211 12.25 13.46 -6.30
CA GLY A 211 12.93 12.33 -5.66
C GLY A 211 13.64 12.70 -4.35
N GLN A 212 13.53 13.94 -3.88
CA GLN A 212 14.14 14.36 -2.62
C GLN A 212 13.44 13.69 -1.43
N PRO A 213 14.20 13.25 -0.40
CA PRO A 213 13.61 12.68 0.79
C PRO A 213 12.92 13.77 1.61
N TYR A 214 11.80 13.43 2.25
CA TYR A 214 11.01 14.36 3.05
C TYR A 214 11.83 15.09 4.11
N ARG A 215 12.82 14.42 4.72
CA ARG A 215 13.71 15.00 5.72
C ARG A 215 14.57 16.18 5.21
N MET A 216 14.69 16.34 3.89
CA MET A 216 15.43 17.46 3.28
C MET A 216 14.55 18.71 3.05
N LEU A 217 13.23 18.58 3.20
CA LEU A 217 12.33 19.73 3.16
C LEU A 217 12.63 20.62 4.38
N PRO A 218 12.88 21.93 4.22
CA PRO A 218 13.22 22.81 5.34
C PRO A 218 12.18 22.86 6.47
N THR A 219 10.91 22.63 6.13
CA THR A 219 9.77 22.62 7.05
C THR A 219 9.38 21.21 7.52
N ALA A 220 10.16 20.18 7.17
CA ALA A 220 9.91 18.81 7.57
C ALA A 220 9.72 18.70 9.08
N PHE A 221 8.70 17.93 9.50
CA PHE A 221 8.33 17.71 10.89
C PHE A 221 7.97 18.97 11.70
N SER A 222 7.91 20.17 11.10
CA SER A 222 7.64 21.39 11.86
C SER A 222 6.26 21.39 12.51
N TYR A 223 5.29 20.71 11.89
CA TYR A 223 3.96 20.47 12.45
C TYR A 223 3.95 19.74 13.81
N LEU A 224 4.99 18.97 14.15
CA LEU A 224 5.11 18.25 15.43
C LEU A 224 5.49 19.18 16.59
N ASN A 225 6.18 20.28 16.30
CA ASN A 225 6.65 21.22 17.32
C ASN A 225 5.59 22.29 17.66
N ARG A 226 4.41 22.24 17.03
CA ARG A 226 3.36 23.22 17.25
C ARG A 226 2.61 22.95 18.56
N PRO A 227 2.43 23.97 19.42
CA PRO A 227 1.58 23.87 20.61
C PRO A 227 0.16 23.41 20.29
N THR A 228 -0.42 22.62 21.19
CA THR A 228 -1.80 22.18 21.08
C THR A 228 -2.75 23.39 21.10
N GLY A 229 -3.55 23.55 20.04
CA GLY A 229 -4.54 24.62 19.92
C GLY A 229 -4.12 25.80 19.03
N GLU A 230 -2.86 25.86 18.60
CA GLU A 230 -2.41 26.87 17.66
C GLU A 230 -2.76 26.50 16.21
N LYS A 231 -3.17 27.49 15.41
CA LYS A 231 -3.49 27.30 13.99
C LYS A 231 -2.21 27.10 13.19
N PRO A 232 -2.20 26.24 12.17
CA PRO A 232 -1.04 26.16 11.27
C PRO A 232 -0.90 27.47 10.49
N SER A 233 0.32 27.81 10.07
CA SER A 233 0.61 28.94 9.19
C SER A 233 -0.12 28.87 7.84
N CYS A 234 -0.50 27.65 7.44
CA CYS A 234 -1.15 27.34 6.19
C CYS A 234 -2.13 26.17 6.37
N GLY A 235 -3.20 26.09 5.57
CA GLY A 235 -4.34 25.20 5.78
C GLY A 235 -4.79 24.50 4.50
N CYS A 236 -5.38 23.31 4.64
CA CYS A 236 -6.08 22.62 3.54
C CYS A 236 -7.56 22.48 3.91
N ASP A 237 -8.46 22.59 2.93
CA ASP A 237 -9.90 22.44 3.13
C ASP A 237 -10.35 21.03 2.73
N LEU A 238 -9.98 20.04 3.56
CA LEU A 238 -10.41 18.66 3.38
C LEU A 238 -11.95 18.53 3.45
N PRO A 239 -12.66 19.14 4.42
CA PRO A 239 -14.13 19.05 4.48
C PRO A 239 -14.81 19.62 3.24
N GLY A 240 -14.33 20.74 2.69
CA GLY A 240 -14.87 21.31 1.47
C GLY A 240 -14.59 20.46 0.24
N TYR A 241 -13.39 19.89 0.14
CA TYR A 241 -13.06 18.92 -0.92
C TYR A 241 -14.02 17.71 -0.90
N TYR A 242 -14.19 17.04 0.25
CA TYR A 242 -15.09 15.89 0.34
C TYR A 242 -16.56 16.24 0.06
N ARG A 243 -17.01 17.44 0.46
CA ARG A 243 -18.37 17.92 0.14
C ARG A 243 -18.58 18.07 -1.36
N LYS A 244 -17.60 18.64 -2.08
CA LYS A 244 -17.63 18.78 -3.55
C LYS A 244 -17.63 17.41 -4.22
N MET A 245 -16.86 16.45 -3.70
CA MET A 245 -16.83 15.09 -4.25
C MET A 245 -18.16 14.35 -4.04
N GLN A 246 -18.83 14.55 -2.90
CA GLN A 246 -20.15 13.97 -2.61
C GLN A 246 -21.24 14.55 -3.52
N THR A 247 -21.24 15.86 -3.77
CA THR A 247 -22.23 16.48 -4.67
C THR A 247 -22.03 16.05 -6.12
N GLN A 248 -20.79 15.91 -6.59
CA GLN A 248 -20.50 15.39 -7.93
C GLN A 248 -20.85 13.90 -8.09
N GLY A 249 -20.64 13.09 -7.05
CA GLY A 249 -21.07 11.67 -7.03
C GLY A 249 -22.59 11.51 -7.06
N ALA A 250 -23.33 12.46 -6.46
CA ALA A 250 -24.80 12.48 -6.54
C ALA A 250 -25.32 12.91 -7.92
N GLN A 251 -24.57 13.75 -8.65
CA GLN A 251 -24.92 14.22 -10.00
C GLN A 251 -24.57 13.19 -11.10
N ASN A 252 -23.63 12.28 -10.86
CA ASN A 252 -23.30 11.17 -11.77
C ASN A 252 -24.19 9.92 -11.58
N LYS A 253 -25.34 10.03 -10.91
CA LYS A 253 -26.40 9.03 -11.03
C LYS A 253 -27.00 9.12 -12.44
N SER A 254 -26.40 8.38 -13.37
CA SER A 254 -27.07 7.99 -14.61
C SER A 254 -28.43 7.37 -14.26
N PRO A 255 -29.54 7.79 -14.89
CA PRO A 255 -30.81 7.11 -14.73
C PRO A 255 -30.70 5.78 -15.47
N GLY A 256 -30.58 4.68 -14.72
CA GLY A 256 -30.55 3.33 -15.27
C GLY A 256 -29.17 2.69 -15.20
N SER A 257 -28.94 1.92 -14.15
CA SER A 257 -28.18 0.67 -14.23
C SER A 257 -28.53 -0.17 -13.02
N ASP A 258 -29.00 -1.37 -13.34
CA ASP A 258 -29.54 -2.34 -12.43
C ASP A 258 -28.53 -2.77 -11.37
N LYS A 259 -29.10 -3.12 -10.22
CA LYS A 259 -28.41 -3.63 -9.04
C LYS A 259 -27.55 -4.85 -9.43
N ALA A 260 -26.23 -4.69 -9.49
CA ALA A 260 -25.32 -5.82 -9.40
C ALA A 260 -25.25 -6.29 -7.94
N VAL A 261 -26.27 -7.02 -7.49
CA VAL A 261 -26.15 -7.91 -6.33
C VAL A 261 -25.50 -9.19 -6.86
N VAL A 262 -24.27 -9.45 -6.43
CA VAL A 262 -23.66 -10.76 -6.56
C VAL A 262 -24.22 -11.62 -5.43
N GLU A 263 -25.28 -12.36 -5.71
CA GLU A 263 -25.78 -13.41 -4.84
C GLU A 263 -24.85 -14.61 -4.95
N ILE A 264 -24.20 -14.98 -3.84
CA ILE A 264 -23.36 -16.17 -3.74
C ILE A 264 -24.30 -17.38 -3.78
N GLY A 265 -24.15 -18.18 -4.84
CA GLY A 265 -25.09 -19.23 -5.21
C GLY A 265 -25.38 -20.26 -4.10
N LYS A 266 -26.67 -20.55 -3.93
CA LYS A 266 -27.16 -21.90 -3.63
C LYS A 266 -27.92 -22.40 -4.86
N SER A 267 -27.34 -23.42 -5.46
CA SER A 267 -27.92 -24.26 -6.50
C SER A 267 -29.16 -25.00 -6.01
N ALA A 268 -30.25 -24.99 -6.78
CA ALA A 268 -31.08 -26.18 -7.02
C ALA A 268 -32.06 -25.97 -8.19
N SER A 269 -32.10 -27.01 -9.01
CA SER A 269 -32.91 -27.32 -10.18
C SER A 269 -34.41 -26.96 -10.20
N ALA A 270 -34.84 -26.67 -11.42
CA ALA A 270 -36.19 -26.63 -11.99
C ALA A 270 -37.27 -27.58 -11.41
N ARG A 271 -38.51 -27.08 -11.33
CA ARG A 271 -39.68 -27.61 -12.06
C ARG A 271 -40.87 -26.65 -12.06
N ALA A 272 -41.76 -26.88 -13.02
CA ALA A 272 -42.72 -25.98 -13.64
C ALA A 272 -44.00 -25.63 -12.84
N ALA A 273 -44.64 -24.56 -13.34
CA ALA A 273 -46.07 -24.26 -13.45
C ALA A 273 -46.87 -23.84 -12.20
N ALA A 274 -47.39 -22.61 -12.22
CA ALA A 274 -48.83 -22.32 -12.33
C ALA A 274 -49.10 -20.80 -12.20
N ASP A 275 -50.10 -20.35 -12.96
CA ASP A 275 -50.60 -18.98 -13.08
C ASP A 275 -51.13 -18.36 -11.77
N GLY A 276 -50.98 -17.03 -11.64
CA GLY A 276 -51.64 -16.20 -10.63
C GLY A 276 -51.32 -14.70 -10.81
N PRO A 277 -52.30 -13.78 -10.65
CA PRO A 277 -52.26 -12.46 -11.29
C PRO A 277 -51.38 -11.43 -10.57
N ALA A 278 -50.96 -10.44 -11.36
CA ALA A 278 -50.13 -9.32 -10.98
C ALA A 278 -50.64 -8.55 -9.75
N ALA A 279 -49.79 -8.45 -8.72
CA ALA A 279 -49.90 -7.45 -7.67
C ALA A 279 -48.78 -6.43 -7.84
N GLN A 280 -49.14 -5.23 -8.30
CA GLN A 280 -48.27 -4.07 -8.34
C GLN A 280 -47.93 -3.66 -6.90
N ALA A 281 -46.73 -4.01 -6.44
CA ALA A 281 -46.18 -3.47 -5.20
C ALA A 281 -45.49 -2.14 -5.51
N SER A 282 -46.15 -1.05 -5.10
CA SER A 282 -45.63 0.30 -5.12
C SER A 282 -44.33 0.41 -4.31
N THR A 283 -43.30 0.98 -4.93
CA THR A 283 -42.03 1.33 -4.30
C THR A 283 -42.21 2.52 -3.36
N ALA A 284 -42.56 2.26 -2.10
CA ALA A 284 -42.40 3.23 -1.02
C ALA A 284 -40.94 3.15 -0.50
N MET A 285 -40.30 4.30 -0.33
CA MET A 285 -39.01 4.41 0.34
C MET A 285 -39.14 3.80 1.76
N PRO A 286 -38.16 3.00 2.24
CA PRO A 286 -38.19 2.53 3.61
C PRO A 286 -38.12 3.74 4.54
N GLN A 287 -39.20 4.01 5.26
CA GLN A 287 -39.19 5.02 6.31
C GLN A 287 -38.50 4.47 7.54
N ASP A 288 -37.65 5.28 8.16
CA ASP A 288 -37.04 4.97 9.46
C ASP A 288 -38.16 4.73 10.47
N ARG A 289 -38.38 3.45 10.80
CA ARG A 289 -39.30 3.09 11.87
C ARG A 289 -38.65 3.45 13.20
N PRO A 290 -39.33 4.18 14.09
CA PRO A 290 -38.85 4.44 15.44
C PRO A 290 -38.46 3.12 16.12
N TYR A 291 -37.23 3.05 16.63
CA TYR A 291 -36.72 1.85 17.30
C TYR A 291 -37.45 1.64 18.62
N ASP A 292 -38.34 0.64 18.66
CA ASP A 292 -38.96 0.17 19.90
C ASP A 292 -38.19 -1.04 20.45
N PRO A 293 -37.43 -0.89 21.55
CA PRO A 293 -36.63 -1.97 22.13
C PRO A 293 -37.47 -3.15 22.66
N LYS A 294 -38.80 -3.01 22.77
CA LYS A 294 -39.71 -4.10 23.16
C LYS A 294 -40.17 -4.95 21.99
N SER A 295 -40.08 -4.43 20.77
CA SER A 295 -40.55 -5.11 19.54
C SER A 295 -39.46 -5.93 18.84
N ALA A 296 -38.18 -5.65 19.14
CA ALA A 296 -37.05 -6.30 18.50
C ALA A 296 -36.51 -7.44 19.38
N ALA A 297 -36.89 -8.68 19.07
CA ALA A 297 -36.31 -9.88 19.68
C ALA A 297 -34.87 -10.13 19.18
N VAL A 298 -33.95 -9.23 19.52
CA VAL A 298 -32.53 -9.37 19.22
C VAL A 298 -31.90 -10.20 20.33
N ARG A 299 -31.40 -11.39 19.98
CA ARG A 299 -30.63 -12.24 20.90
C ARG A 299 -29.30 -11.56 21.21
N LYS A 300 -29.20 -10.94 22.38
CA LYS A 300 -27.95 -10.38 22.91
C LYS A 300 -27.06 -11.55 23.32
N VAL A 301 -25.97 -11.77 22.59
CA VAL A 301 -24.93 -12.75 22.95
C VAL A 301 -23.71 -11.98 23.40
N GLY A 302 -23.44 -11.99 24.71
CA GLY A 302 -22.29 -11.33 25.33
C GLY A 302 -22.59 -10.95 26.79
N PRO A 303 -21.57 -10.92 27.67
CA PRO A 303 -21.76 -10.48 29.04
C PRO A 303 -22.23 -9.01 29.07
N THR A 304 -23.26 -8.74 29.86
CA THR A 304 -23.87 -7.42 29.97
C THR A 304 -23.00 -6.51 30.82
N PHE A 305 -22.20 -5.64 30.20
CA PHE A 305 -21.32 -4.70 30.90
C PHE A 305 -22.00 -3.42 31.39
N LEU A 306 -23.27 -3.21 31.06
CA LEU A 306 -24.00 -1.99 31.40
C LEU A 306 -25.26 -2.34 32.21
N PRO A 307 -25.43 -1.80 33.44
CA PRO A 307 -26.63 -2.05 34.23
C PRO A 307 -27.86 -1.48 33.50
N THR A 308 -28.91 -2.29 33.33
CA THR A 308 -30.09 -1.97 32.52
C THR A 308 -31.15 -1.12 33.23
N THR A 309 -30.87 -0.61 34.42
CA THR A 309 -31.84 0.13 35.23
C THR A 309 -31.16 1.24 36.03
N ALA A 310 -31.12 2.45 35.46
CA ALA A 310 -31.28 3.74 36.12
C ALA A 310 -31.19 4.84 35.06
N GLY A 311 -31.90 5.94 35.25
CA GLY A 311 -32.04 7.04 34.28
C GLY A 311 -30.73 7.66 33.80
N SER A 312 -30.85 8.52 32.78
CA SER A 312 -29.79 9.31 32.15
C SER A 312 -28.48 9.37 32.95
N ILE A 313 -27.47 8.64 32.48
CA ILE A 313 -26.12 8.68 33.05
C ILE A 313 -25.58 10.10 32.87
N ASP A 314 -25.62 10.91 33.93
CA ASP A 314 -25.03 12.24 33.94
C ASP A 314 -23.53 12.12 34.18
N LEU A 315 -22.77 12.17 33.08
CA LEU A 315 -21.31 12.10 33.08
C LEU A 315 -20.64 13.35 33.69
N ARG A 316 -21.40 14.43 33.94
CA ARG A 316 -20.87 15.63 34.62
C ARG A 316 -20.92 15.53 36.13
N ASN A 317 -21.92 14.82 36.69
CA ASN A 317 -22.07 14.63 38.13
C ASN A 317 -22.36 13.15 38.45
N PRO A 318 -21.31 12.30 38.56
CA PRO A 318 -21.50 10.92 38.97
C PRO A 318 -22.05 10.85 40.41
N ALA A 319 -23.05 10.00 40.63
CA ALA A 319 -23.75 9.86 41.91
C ALA A 319 -22.90 9.29 43.06
N LEU A 320 -21.69 8.80 42.77
CA LEU A 320 -20.78 8.24 43.77
C LEU A 320 -19.45 9.03 43.75
N PRO A 321 -19.00 9.57 44.90
CA PRO A 321 -17.69 10.19 45.00
C PRO A 321 -16.62 9.10 45.11
N GLY A 322 -15.78 8.96 44.08
CA GLY A 322 -14.60 8.12 44.09
C GLY A 322 -14.24 7.56 42.71
N PRO A 323 -12.96 7.19 42.48
CA PRO A 323 -12.55 6.52 41.26
C PRO A 323 -13.26 5.17 41.12
N GLN A 324 -13.79 4.88 39.93
CA GLN A 324 -14.49 3.63 39.65
C GLN A 324 -13.55 2.44 39.84
N PRO A 325 -13.99 1.34 40.47
CA PRO A 325 -13.12 0.20 40.74
C PRO A 325 -12.66 -0.45 39.43
N LEU A 326 -11.36 -0.81 39.38
CA LEU A 326 -10.78 -1.56 38.28
C LEU A 326 -11.47 -2.93 38.19
N GLN A 327 -11.95 -3.27 37.00
CA GLN A 327 -12.48 -4.61 36.71
C GLN A 327 -11.32 -5.62 36.74
N GLN A 328 -11.47 -6.71 37.50
CA GLN A 328 -10.62 -7.91 37.40
C GLN A 328 -11.04 -8.76 36.20
#